data_AF-A0A920YQR9-F1
#
_entry.id   AF-A0A920YQR9-F1
#
_cell.length_a   1.000
_cell.length_b   1.000
_cell.length_c   1.000
_cell.angle_alpha   90.00
_cell.angle_beta   90.00
_cell.angle_gamma   90.00
#
_symmetry.space_group_name_H-M   'P 1'
#
loop_
_entity.id
_entity.type
_entity.pdbx_description
1 polymer ?
#
loop_
_entity_poly.entity_id
_entity_poly.type
_entity_poly.pdbx_seq_one_letter_code
_entity_poly.pdbx_strand_id
1 'polypeptide(L)'
;MKYITVKEAGEKWGLGIRVVTLYCTQGRIEGAVKKGNLWLIPNDAVKPEDRRKKKVPIQKEKEQSVSKDVYDLYEKNRHEGPWPFQSLYENKELFIEIVKKFPYPMHICAPDGTMLLANEAYLKFAKISNPERLYKKHNVLLNPNLERWGVKEFVMRAFQGEAVHAYDVKVPYQEIIERLGDQNELISESLFHNMTALPIRDSNDQLLFVVFIFITSRSYQGREEIIKGKEYIDNHWKEEFDIDKLASNVHMSRHHYIRLFKQHTGMTPYNYYQEVKIRKLKERLCDINLSIAQVFEECGVDYNGKLAKKFKDRIGMTPSQYRATMVQK
;
A
#
# COMPACT_ATOMS: atom_id res chain seq x y z
N MET A 1 -9.29 20.90 61.70
CA MET A 1 -8.90 21.04 60.28
C MET A 1 -10.07 21.61 59.50
N LYS A 2 -9.88 22.69 58.72
CA LYS A 2 -10.90 23.20 57.80
C LYS A 2 -10.86 22.33 56.53
N TYR A 3 -12.02 21.85 56.10
CA TYR A 3 -12.16 21.06 54.87
C TYR A 3 -12.84 21.90 53.79
N ILE A 4 -12.44 21.67 52.54
CA ILE A 4 -13.05 22.21 51.33
C ILE A 4 -13.66 21.08 50.50
N THR A 5 -14.64 21.43 49.69
CA THR A 5 -15.28 20.53 48.75
C THR A 5 -14.42 20.33 47.49
N VAL A 6 -14.75 19.31 46.69
CA VAL A 6 -14.12 19.05 45.38
C VAL A 6 -14.25 20.26 44.45
N LYS A 7 -15.36 21.01 44.53
CA LYS A 7 -15.60 22.19 43.70
C LYS A 7 -14.62 23.31 44.06
N GLU A 8 -14.50 23.61 45.35
CA GLU A 8 -13.59 24.63 45.87
C GLU A 8 -12.11 24.23 45.65
N ALA A 9 -11.78 22.95 45.81
CA ALA A 9 -10.45 22.44 45.46
C ALA A 9 -10.15 22.53 43.95
N GLY A 10 -11.17 22.34 43.10
CA GLY A 10 -11.08 22.54 41.66
C GLY A 10 -10.78 23.99 41.28
N GLU A 11 -11.49 24.93 41.90
CA GLU A 11 -11.24 26.37 41.74
C GLU A 11 -9.84 26.75 42.24
N LYS A 12 -9.44 26.25 43.43
CA LYS A 12 -8.10 26.47 44.01
C LYS A 12 -6.96 25.97 43.11
N TRP A 13 -7.17 24.87 42.35
CA TRP A 13 -6.11 24.22 41.58
C TRP A 13 -6.21 24.43 40.05
N GLY A 14 -7.22 25.16 39.58
CA GLY A 14 -7.52 25.34 38.16
C GLY A 14 -7.85 24.00 37.47
N LEU A 15 -8.57 23.11 38.16
CA LEU A 15 -8.92 21.78 37.68
C LEU A 15 -10.44 21.59 37.64
N GLY A 16 -10.93 20.86 36.64
CA GLY A 16 -12.33 20.44 36.60
C GLY A 16 -12.67 19.48 37.74
N ILE A 17 -13.89 19.56 38.26
CA ILE A 17 -14.42 18.75 39.38
C ILE A 17 -14.11 17.25 39.20
N ARG A 18 -14.27 16.72 37.98
CA ARG A 18 -14.00 15.31 37.65
C ARG A 18 -12.55 14.90 37.91
N VAL A 19 -11.58 15.78 37.65
CA VAL A 19 -10.15 15.51 37.87
C VAL A 19 -9.83 15.49 39.36
N VAL A 20 -10.42 16.41 40.13
CA VAL A 20 -10.25 16.45 41.58
C VAL A 20 -10.88 15.23 42.26
N THR A 21 -12.09 14.83 41.85
CA THR A 21 -12.72 13.59 42.33
C THR A 21 -11.85 12.37 42.03
N LEU A 22 -11.26 12.31 40.83
CA LEU A 22 -10.34 11.23 40.46
C LEU A 22 -9.12 11.17 41.40
N TYR A 23 -8.52 12.31 41.75
CA TYR A 23 -7.39 12.35 42.68
C TYR A 23 -7.78 11.90 44.09
N CYS A 24 -8.98 12.24 44.56
CA CYS A 24 -9.51 11.74 45.83
C CYS A 24 -9.71 10.22 45.79
N THR A 25 -10.36 9.70 44.75
CA THR A 25 -10.61 8.25 44.60
C THR A 25 -9.31 7.45 44.47
N GLN A 26 -8.27 8.02 43.86
CA GLN A 26 -6.94 7.41 43.74
C GLN A 26 -6.07 7.58 45.00
N GLY A 27 -6.59 8.18 46.08
CA GLY A 27 -5.85 8.39 47.33
C GLY A 27 -4.66 9.35 47.20
N ARG A 28 -4.71 10.27 46.23
CA ARG A 28 -3.58 11.14 45.87
C ARG A 28 -3.57 12.47 46.60
N ILE A 29 -4.62 12.76 47.34
CA ILE A 29 -4.77 13.96 48.17
C ILE A 29 -4.73 13.46 49.61
N GLU A 30 -3.62 13.72 50.29
CA GLU A 30 -3.42 13.31 51.66
C GLU A 30 -4.47 13.97 52.58
N GLY A 31 -5.05 13.16 53.48
CA GLY A 31 -6.11 13.61 54.39
C GLY A 31 -7.49 13.81 53.74
N ALA A 32 -7.68 13.49 52.45
CA ALA A 32 -9.01 13.50 51.84
C ALA A 32 -9.87 12.35 52.37
N VAL A 33 -11.05 12.66 52.88
CA VAL A 33 -11.99 11.67 53.45
C VAL A 33 -13.32 11.75 52.75
N LYS A 34 -13.90 10.59 52.41
CA LYS A 34 -15.25 10.50 51.87
C LYS A 34 -16.26 10.34 53.03
N LYS A 35 -17.16 11.30 53.21
CA LYS A 35 -18.30 11.19 54.13
C LYS A 35 -19.59 11.18 53.31
N GLY A 36 -20.21 10.02 53.23
CA GLY A 36 -21.37 9.80 52.35
C GLY A 36 -21.02 10.04 50.89
N ASN A 37 -21.71 10.98 50.24
CA ASN A 37 -21.48 11.35 48.84
C ASN A 37 -20.51 12.55 48.67
N LEU A 38 -19.99 13.10 49.77
CA LEU A 38 -19.11 14.27 49.73
C LEU A 38 -17.66 13.89 50.03
N TRP A 39 -16.75 14.44 49.24
CA TRP A 39 -15.32 14.42 49.53
C TRP A 39 -14.95 15.66 50.34
N LEU A 40 -14.33 15.45 51.48
CA LEU A 40 -13.75 16.47 52.35
C LEU A 40 -12.25 16.49 52.12
N ILE A 41 -11.75 17.57 51.52
CA ILE A 41 -10.32 17.76 51.23
C ILE A 41 -9.77 18.76 52.25
N PRO A 42 -8.64 18.49 52.93
CA PRO A 42 -8.04 19.48 53.82
C PRO A 42 -7.73 20.80 53.07
N ASN A 43 -8.04 21.95 53.67
CA ASN A 43 -7.84 23.24 53.00
C ASN A 43 -6.36 23.54 52.70
N ASP A 44 -5.43 22.95 53.45
CA ASP A 44 -3.98 23.00 53.26
C ASP A 44 -3.45 21.97 52.26
N ALA A 45 -4.32 21.11 51.71
CA ALA A 45 -3.90 20.10 50.73
C ALA A 45 -3.21 20.74 49.52
N VAL A 46 -2.05 20.15 49.17
CA VAL A 46 -1.24 20.53 48.01
C VAL A 46 -1.79 19.83 46.77
N LYS A 47 -1.83 20.55 45.64
CA LYS A 47 -2.24 20.01 44.35
C LYS A 47 -1.38 18.79 43.98
N PRO A 48 -1.95 17.60 43.76
CA PRO A 48 -1.18 16.44 43.35
C PRO A 48 -0.55 16.65 41.97
N GLU A 49 0.70 16.21 41.78
CA GLU A 49 1.40 16.32 40.49
C GLU A 49 0.63 15.61 39.36
N ASP A 50 0.34 16.26 38.23
CA ASP A 50 -0.35 15.58 37.14
C ASP A 50 0.54 14.50 36.50
N ARG A 51 0.25 13.22 36.80
CA ARG A 51 0.97 12.06 36.25
C ARG A 51 0.78 11.91 34.73
N ARG A 52 -0.08 12.71 34.08
CA ARG A 52 -0.12 12.85 32.60
C ARG A 52 1.06 13.64 32.03
N LYS A 53 1.94 14.18 32.88
CA LYS A 53 3.25 14.70 32.49
C LYS A 53 4.36 14.10 33.34
N LYS A 54 4.63 12.80 33.18
CA LYS A 54 6.02 12.40 33.02
C LYS A 54 6.36 12.50 31.54
N LYS A 55 6.96 13.62 31.13
CA LYS A 55 8.06 13.52 30.18
C LYS A 55 9.13 12.73 30.93
N VAL A 56 9.04 11.40 30.86
CA VAL A 56 10.27 10.61 30.77
C VAL A 56 11.03 11.29 29.62
N PRO A 57 12.30 11.68 29.78
CA PRO A 57 13.11 11.87 28.60
C PRO A 57 13.03 10.52 27.91
N ILE A 58 12.20 10.43 26.89
CA ILE A 58 12.38 9.46 25.84
C ILE A 58 13.84 9.73 25.47
N GLN A 59 14.75 8.90 25.98
CA GLN A 59 15.90 8.56 25.18
C GLN A 59 15.24 8.23 23.86
N LYS A 60 15.40 9.15 22.92
CA LYS A 60 15.34 8.78 21.53
C LYS A 60 16.39 7.67 21.46
N GLU A 61 15.97 6.43 21.68
CA GLU A 61 16.26 5.44 20.68
C GLU A 61 15.97 6.19 19.40
N LYS A 62 17.06 6.58 18.75
CA LYS A 62 16.99 7.02 17.39
C LYS A 62 16.14 5.94 16.75
N GLU A 63 14.86 6.24 16.50
CA GLU A 63 14.31 6.00 15.19
C GLU A 63 15.50 6.31 14.29
N GLN A 64 16.12 5.27 13.76
CA GLN A 64 16.94 5.42 12.59
C GLN A 64 15.96 5.95 11.56
N SER A 65 15.76 7.26 11.62
CA SER A 65 15.20 8.05 10.57
C SER A 65 16.11 7.71 9.41
N VAL A 66 15.63 6.89 8.50
CA VAL A 66 16.26 6.60 7.21
C VAL A 66 16.34 7.90 6.36
N SER A 67 16.22 9.08 6.96
CA SER A 67 15.94 10.34 6.29
C SER A 67 16.58 11.58 6.95
N LYS A 68 17.44 11.45 7.97
CA LYS A 68 18.29 12.59 8.40
C LYS A 68 19.74 12.42 7.98
N ASP A 69 20.31 11.23 8.14
CA ASP A 69 21.72 11.02 7.78
C ASP A 69 22.00 11.23 6.27
N VAL A 70 21.14 10.76 5.36
CA VAL A 70 21.38 10.86 3.91
C VAL A 70 21.26 12.30 3.39
N TYR A 71 20.27 13.05 3.86
CA TYR A 71 20.05 14.43 3.42
C TYR A 71 21.08 15.39 4.04
N ASP A 72 21.49 15.14 5.29
CA ASP A 72 22.57 15.90 5.95
C ASP A 72 23.96 15.55 5.37
N LEU A 73 24.18 14.29 4.94
CA LEU A 73 25.33 13.88 4.11
C LEU A 73 25.30 14.54 2.74
N TYR A 74 24.12 14.74 2.16
CA TYR A 74 23.95 15.41 0.88
C TYR A 74 24.30 16.91 1.00
N GLU A 75 23.70 17.61 1.97
CA GLU A 75 23.95 19.04 2.22
C GLU A 75 25.43 19.34 2.51
N LYS A 76 26.09 18.50 3.33
CA LYS A 76 27.51 18.69 3.68
C LYS A 76 28.48 18.56 2.51
N ASN A 77 28.11 17.82 1.46
CA ASN A 77 28.98 17.52 0.32
C ASN A 77 28.57 18.30 -0.94
N ARG A 78 27.70 19.31 -0.80
CA ARG A 78 27.06 19.99 -1.93
C ARG A 78 27.99 20.92 -2.73
N HIS A 79 29.11 21.37 -2.18
CA HIS A 79 30.10 22.22 -2.86
C HIS A 79 31.49 21.90 -2.24
N GLU A 80 32.60 21.65 -2.93
CA GLU A 80 33.12 22.02 -4.26
C GLU A 80 33.86 20.81 -4.88
N GLY A 81 33.26 20.12 -5.86
CA GLY A 81 33.88 18.97 -6.56
C GLY A 81 32.85 17.98 -7.11
N PRO A 82 33.22 17.07 -8.04
CA PRO A 82 32.33 16.00 -8.47
C PRO A 82 31.92 15.16 -7.25
N TRP A 83 30.62 14.98 -7.10
CA TRP A 83 29.98 14.33 -5.98
C TRP A 83 30.59 12.94 -5.68
N PRO A 84 30.86 12.57 -4.41
CA PRO A 84 31.58 11.34 -4.07
C PRO A 84 30.70 10.08 -4.07
N PHE A 85 29.40 10.17 -4.41
CA PHE A 85 28.75 8.98 -4.97
C PHE A 85 29.42 8.75 -6.32
N GLN A 86 30.41 7.87 -6.30
CA GLN A 86 30.60 6.98 -7.42
C GLN A 86 29.21 6.54 -7.87
N SER A 87 28.95 6.65 -9.16
CA SER A 87 27.67 6.21 -9.68
C SER A 87 27.39 4.79 -9.17
N LEU A 88 26.13 4.43 -8.91
CA LEU A 88 25.81 3.08 -8.41
C LEU A 88 26.38 1.98 -9.32
N TYR A 89 26.60 2.29 -10.60
CA TYR A 89 27.27 1.42 -11.58
C TYR A 89 28.81 1.37 -11.43
N GLU A 90 29.45 2.38 -10.85
CA GLU A 90 30.86 2.34 -10.43
C GLU A 90 31.07 1.51 -9.16
N ASN A 91 30.14 1.57 -8.19
CA ASN A 91 30.14 0.68 -7.01
C ASN A 91 29.31 -0.58 -7.23
N LYS A 92 29.83 -1.47 -8.09
CA LYS A 92 29.17 -2.70 -8.54
C LYS A 92 28.72 -3.61 -7.40
N GLU A 93 29.51 -3.71 -6.32
CA GLU A 93 29.19 -4.56 -5.16
C GLU A 93 27.96 -4.06 -4.42
N LEU A 94 27.91 -2.75 -4.12
CA LEU A 94 26.77 -2.12 -3.47
C LEU A 94 25.50 -2.24 -4.33
N PHE A 95 25.62 -2.00 -5.64
CA PHE A 95 24.49 -2.16 -6.56
C PHE A 95 23.93 -3.58 -6.56
N ILE A 96 24.80 -4.59 -6.65
CA ILE A 96 24.39 -6.00 -6.58
C ILE A 96 23.70 -6.31 -5.24
N GLU A 97 24.24 -5.83 -4.12
CA GLU A 97 23.64 -6.03 -2.80
C GLU A 97 22.26 -5.38 -2.67
N ILE A 98 22.08 -4.15 -3.18
CA ILE A 98 20.79 -3.47 -3.21
C ILE A 98 19.79 -4.28 -4.02
N VAL A 99 20.16 -4.72 -5.21
CA VAL A 99 19.26 -5.50 -6.08
C VAL A 99 18.86 -6.81 -5.41
N LYS A 100 19.82 -7.55 -4.85
CA LYS A 100 19.56 -8.83 -4.15
C LYS A 100 18.57 -8.67 -3.00
N LYS A 101 18.70 -7.60 -2.21
CA LYS A 101 17.87 -7.32 -1.02
C LYS A 101 16.60 -6.51 -1.33
N PHE A 102 16.39 -6.10 -2.57
CA PHE A 102 15.22 -5.31 -2.94
C PHE A 102 13.94 -6.12 -2.67
N PRO A 103 12.92 -5.57 -1.97
CA PRO A 103 11.82 -6.36 -1.44
C PRO A 103 10.79 -6.79 -2.49
N TYR A 104 10.83 -6.21 -3.69
CA TYR A 104 9.93 -6.53 -4.79
C TYR A 104 10.65 -7.38 -5.84
N PRO A 105 9.94 -8.30 -6.53
CA PRO A 105 10.52 -9.04 -7.64
C PRO A 105 11.21 -8.11 -8.64
N MET A 106 12.48 -8.38 -8.89
CA MET A 106 13.32 -7.60 -9.79
C MET A 106 14.27 -8.52 -10.54
N HIS A 107 14.51 -8.23 -11.82
CA HIS A 107 15.57 -8.85 -12.59
C HIS A 107 16.27 -7.86 -13.51
N ILE A 108 17.50 -8.21 -13.92
CA ILE A 108 18.36 -7.41 -14.78
C ILE A 108 18.70 -8.22 -16.02
N CYS A 109 18.60 -7.57 -17.17
CA CYS A 109 18.94 -8.14 -18.47
C CYS A 109 20.09 -7.37 -19.13
N ALA A 110 20.97 -8.10 -19.81
CA ALA A 110 21.94 -7.55 -20.76
C ALA A 110 21.22 -6.94 -21.97
N PRO A 111 21.87 -6.07 -22.78
CA PRO A 111 21.24 -5.39 -23.91
C PRO A 111 20.69 -6.33 -24.99
N ASP A 112 21.23 -7.55 -25.09
CA ASP A 112 20.75 -8.61 -25.98
C ASP A 112 19.49 -9.34 -25.46
N GLY A 113 18.98 -8.95 -24.28
CA GLY A 113 17.82 -9.56 -23.62
C GLY A 113 18.16 -10.68 -22.65
N THR A 114 19.42 -11.11 -22.56
CA THR A 114 19.84 -12.21 -21.70
C THR A 114 19.72 -11.84 -20.23
N MET A 115 19.04 -12.66 -19.44
CA MET A 115 18.90 -12.41 -18.00
C MET A 115 20.23 -12.63 -17.28
N LEU A 116 20.69 -11.60 -16.57
CA LEU A 116 21.95 -11.57 -15.84
C LEU A 116 21.77 -11.84 -14.35
N LEU A 117 20.70 -11.30 -13.77
CA LEU A 117 20.46 -11.38 -12.35
C LEU A 117 18.95 -11.33 -12.06
N ALA A 118 18.54 -12.01 -11.01
CA ALA A 118 17.20 -11.94 -10.44
C ALA A 118 17.35 -11.96 -8.92
N ASN A 119 16.58 -11.12 -8.23
CA ASN A 119 16.67 -11.02 -6.77
C ASN A 119 15.88 -12.13 -6.05
N GLU A 120 16.04 -12.20 -4.73
CA GLU A 120 15.38 -13.22 -3.90
C GLU A 120 13.85 -13.17 -4.04
N ALA A 121 13.28 -11.97 -4.11
CA ALA A 121 11.84 -11.79 -4.29
C ALA A 121 11.35 -12.38 -5.63
N TYR A 122 12.11 -12.20 -6.72
CA TYR A 122 11.78 -12.77 -8.03
C TYR A 122 11.92 -14.30 -8.04
N LEU A 123 13.00 -14.82 -7.47
CA LEU A 123 13.22 -16.27 -7.39
C LEU A 123 12.12 -16.96 -6.59
N LYS A 124 11.73 -16.38 -5.45
CA LYS A 124 10.62 -16.87 -4.63
C LYS A 124 9.30 -16.80 -5.39
N PHE A 125 9.03 -15.68 -6.08
CA PHE A 125 7.83 -15.51 -6.89
C PHE A 125 7.72 -16.58 -7.97
N ALA A 126 8.81 -16.81 -8.72
CA ALA A 126 8.84 -17.79 -9.82
C ALA A 126 9.10 -19.25 -9.37
N LYS A 127 9.17 -19.52 -8.05
CA LYS A 127 9.48 -20.84 -7.46
C LYS A 127 10.77 -21.47 -8.02
N ILE A 128 11.81 -20.66 -8.15
CA ILE A 128 13.13 -21.08 -8.65
C ILE A 128 14.05 -21.34 -7.45
N SER A 129 14.53 -22.57 -7.28
CA SER A 129 15.48 -22.94 -6.23
C SER A 129 16.93 -22.82 -6.70
N ASN A 130 17.20 -22.94 -8.01
CA ASN A 130 18.53 -22.81 -8.59
C ASN A 130 18.60 -21.67 -9.63
N PRO A 131 19.12 -20.47 -9.26
CA PRO A 131 19.23 -19.32 -10.14
C PRO A 131 20.11 -19.54 -11.39
N GLU A 132 21.08 -20.46 -11.34
CA GLU A 132 21.96 -20.76 -12.49
C GLU A 132 21.20 -21.34 -13.69
N ARG A 133 19.97 -21.84 -13.48
CA ARG A 133 19.08 -22.27 -14.57
C ARG A 133 18.52 -21.09 -15.35
N LEU A 134 18.40 -19.94 -14.72
CA LEU A 134 17.81 -18.73 -15.26
C LEU A 134 18.84 -17.92 -16.05
N TYR A 135 20.02 -17.73 -15.46
CA TYR A 135 21.07 -16.90 -16.03
C TYR A 135 21.63 -17.52 -17.32
N LYS A 136 21.87 -16.69 -18.33
CA LYS A 136 22.40 -17.08 -19.66
C LYS A 136 21.52 -18.01 -20.52
N LYS A 137 20.48 -18.62 -19.95
CA LYS A 137 19.53 -19.48 -20.68
C LYS A 137 18.21 -18.78 -20.97
N HIS A 138 17.80 -17.85 -20.12
CA HIS A 138 16.59 -17.08 -20.32
C HIS A 138 16.91 -15.77 -21.03
N ASN A 139 16.28 -15.55 -22.18
CA ASN A 139 16.35 -14.29 -22.92
C ASN A 139 14.93 -13.72 -23.05
N VAL A 140 14.73 -12.50 -22.57
CA VAL A 140 13.43 -11.83 -22.52
C VAL A 140 12.97 -11.44 -23.92
N LEU A 141 13.86 -10.96 -24.78
CA LEU A 141 13.55 -10.57 -26.16
C LEU A 141 13.16 -11.75 -27.04
N LEU A 142 13.70 -12.94 -26.77
CA LEU A 142 13.39 -14.17 -27.49
C LEU A 142 12.16 -14.91 -26.92
N ASN A 143 11.45 -14.33 -25.96
CA ASN A 143 10.26 -14.96 -25.41
C ASN A 143 9.10 -14.92 -26.43
N PRO A 144 8.60 -16.06 -26.93
CA PRO A 144 7.55 -16.09 -27.95
C PRO A 144 6.18 -15.62 -27.43
N ASN A 145 6.02 -15.49 -26.11
CA ASN A 145 4.74 -15.15 -25.49
C ASN A 145 4.55 -13.66 -25.21
N LEU A 146 5.51 -12.79 -25.56
CA LEU A 146 5.43 -11.36 -25.23
C LEU A 146 4.17 -10.67 -25.78
N GLU A 147 3.76 -10.97 -27.01
CA GLU A 147 2.51 -10.47 -27.59
C GLU A 147 1.29 -11.01 -26.85
N ARG A 148 1.25 -12.32 -26.63
CA ARG A 148 0.12 -12.98 -25.94
C ARG A 148 -0.07 -12.44 -24.53
N TRP A 149 1.03 -12.13 -23.85
CA TRP A 149 1.03 -11.52 -22.52
C TRP A 149 0.78 -10.01 -22.56
N GLY A 150 0.71 -9.38 -23.74
CA GLY A 150 0.45 -7.95 -23.89
C GLY A 150 1.61 -7.05 -23.47
N VAL A 151 2.84 -7.58 -23.38
CA VAL A 151 4.02 -6.85 -22.86
C VAL A 151 5.11 -6.62 -23.90
N LYS A 152 4.91 -7.03 -25.17
CA LYS A 152 5.93 -6.85 -26.22
C LYS A 152 6.37 -5.41 -26.37
N GLU A 153 5.44 -4.48 -26.54
CA GLU A 153 5.78 -3.07 -26.76
C GLU A 153 6.57 -2.50 -25.58
N PHE A 154 6.12 -2.80 -24.35
CA PHE A 154 6.81 -2.45 -23.11
C PHE A 154 8.25 -2.97 -23.11
N VAL A 155 8.46 -4.26 -23.42
CA VAL A 155 9.81 -4.82 -23.48
C VAL A 155 10.65 -4.15 -24.56
N MET A 156 10.14 -4.02 -25.79
CA MET A 156 10.91 -3.47 -26.91
C MET A 156 11.36 -2.03 -26.67
N ARG A 157 10.48 -1.17 -26.13
CA ARG A 157 10.83 0.22 -25.81
C ARG A 157 11.89 0.32 -24.71
N ALA A 158 11.81 -0.56 -23.70
CA ALA A 158 12.84 -0.63 -22.67
C ALA A 158 14.23 -0.94 -23.26
N PHE A 159 14.31 -1.90 -24.18
CA PHE A 159 15.58 -2.26 -24.85
C PHE A 159 16.03 -1.24 -25.91
N GLN A 160 15.14 -0.34 -26.35
CA GLN A 160 15.50 0.86 -27.12
C GLN A 160 16.03 1.99 -26.21
N GLY A 161 16.05 1.76 -24.89
CA GLY A 161 16.62 2.67 -23.91
C GLY A 161 15.63 3.71 -23.38
N GLU A 162 14.33 3.46 -23.49
CA GLU A 162 13.27 4.26 -22.87
C GLU A 162 12.87 3.70 -21.49
N ALA A 163 12.75 4.57 -20.49
CA ALA A 163 12.14 4.19 -19.21
C ALA A 163 10.62 4.05 -19.39
N VAL A 164 10.10 2.84 -19.17
CA VAL A 164 8.70 2.51 -19.46
C VAL A 164 7.98 1.90 -18.28
N HIS A 165 6.68 2.15 -18.21
CA HIS A 165 5.79 1.65 -17.19
C HIS A 165 4.58 0.96 -17.84
N ALA A 166 4.18 -0.18 -17.28
CA ALA A 166 2.91 -0.82 -17.61
C ALA A 166 2.15 -1.06 -16.31
N TYR A 167 0.86 -0.75 -16.31
CA TYR A 167 0.04 -0.83 -15.12
C TYR A 167 -0.97 -1.95 -15.25
N ASP A 168 -1.20 -2.64 -14.14
CA ASP A 168 -2.26 -3.64 -14.01
C ASP A 168 -2.20 -4.75 -15.07
N VAL A 169 -0.98 -5.23 -15.36
CA VAL A 169 -0.71 -6.28 -16.33
C VAL A 169 -1.03 -7.64 -15.72
N LYS A 170 -1.89 -8.44 -16.38
CA LYS A 170 -2.20 -9.79 -15.94
C LYS A 170 -0.96 -10.66 -16.00
N VAL A 171 -0.62 -11.30 -14.89
CA VAL A 171 0.53 -12.17 -14.78
C VAL A 171 0.15 -13.57 -15.26
N PRO A 172 0.84 -14.13 -16.26
CA PRO A 172 0.66 -15.51 -16.71
C PRO A 172 1.34 -16.46 -15.72
N TYR A 173 0.86 -16.47 -14.47
CA TYR A 173 1.63 -17.00 -13.35
C TYR A 173 1.92 -18.50 -13.49
N GLN A 174 0.92 -19.28 -13.91
CA GLN A 174 1.07 -20.70 -14.19
C GLN A 174 2.16 -20.97 -15.24
N GLU A 175 2.15 -20.25 -16.37
CA GLU A 175 3.16 -20.41 -17.42
C GLU A 175 4.57 -20.03 -16.96
N ILE A 176 4.69 -19.02 -16.09
CA ILE A 176 5.98 -18.62 -15.52
C ILE A 176 6.53 -19.75 -14.66
N ILE A 177 5.72 -20.36 -13.80
CA ILE A 177 6.14 -21.47 -12.96
C ILE A 177 6.47 -22.70 -13.81
N GLU A 178 5.65 -23.06 -14.78
CA GLU A 178 5.91 -24.20 -15.68
C GLU A 178 7.19 -24.03 -16.48
N ARG A 179 7.53 -22.80 -16.89
CA ARG A 179 8.72 -22.52 -17.68
C ARG A 179 9.99 -22.38 -16.85
N LEU A 180 9.89 -21.77 -15.66
CA LEU A 180 11.05 -21.35 -14.87
C LEU A 180 11.19 -22.07 -13.53
N GLY A 181 10.07 -22.43 -12.91
CA GLY A 181 10.04 -23.01 -11.56
C GLY A 181 10.46 -24.47 -11.53
N ASP A 182 10.78 -24.96 -10.33
CA ASP A 182 11.18 -26.36 -10.14
C ASP A 182 9.99 -27.29 -9.88
N GLN A 183 8.79 -26.73 -9.65
CA GLN A 183 7.59 -27.46 -9.22
C GLN A 183 6.42 -27.21 -10.19
N ASN A 184 5.84 -28.29 -10.72
CA ASN A 184 4.61 -28.24 -11.49
C ASN A 184 3.37 -28.32 -10.58
N GLU A 185 3.19 -27.31 -9.74
CA GLU A 185 1.95 -27.13 -8.97
C GLU A 185 0.95 -26.29 -9.75
N LEU A 186 -0.33 -26.71 -9.73
CA LEU A 186 -1.41 -25.86 -10.21
C LEU A 186 -1.62 -24.70 -9.24
N ILE A 187 -1.59 -23.48 -9.77
CA ILE A 187 -1.80 -22.26 -9.01
C ILE A 187 -3.28 -21.86 -9.09
N SER A 188 -3.92 -21.78 -7.93
CA SER A 188 -5.28 -21.23 -7.79
C SER A 188 -5.24 -19.78 -7.32
N GLU A 189 -4.50 -18.96 -8.06
CA GLU A 189 -4.32 -17.52 -7.82
C GLU A 189 -4.22 -16.79 -9.16
N SER A 190 -4.78 -15.58 -9.20
CA SER A 190 -4.59 -14.66 -10.31
C SER A 190 -3.96 -13.37 -9.82
N LEU A 191 -2.88 -12.97 -10.50
CA LEU A 191 -2.04 -11.85 -10.12
C LEU A 191 -2.01 -10.82 -11.23
N PHE A 192 -1.94 -9.55 -10.83
CA PHE A 192 -1.73 -8.42 -11.72
C PHE A 192 -0.57 -7.58 -11.18
N HIS A 193 0.33 -7.17 -12.06
CA HIS A 193 1.52 -6.40 -11.70
C HIS A 193 1.53 -5.03 -12.37
N ASN A 194 1.98 -4.03 -11.61
CA ASN A 194 2.58 -2.83 -12.19
C ASN A 194 4.05 -3.15 -12.48
N MET A 195 4.46 -2.91 -13.71
CA MET A 195 5.78 -3.22 -14.24
C MET A 195 6.50 -1.92 -14.56
N THR A 196 7.77 -1.85 -14.21
CA THR A 196 8.66 -0.74 -14.57
C THR A 196 9.94 -1.30 -15.14
N ALA A 197 10.35 -0.80 -16.30
CA ALA A 197 11.63 -1.12 -16.91
C ALA A 197 12.49 0.14 -16.98
N LEU A 198 13.69 0.05 -16.41
CA LEU A 198 14.65 1.14 -16.29
C LEU A 198 15.93 0.76 -17.06
N PRO A 199 16.14 1.33 -18.25
CA PRO A 199 17.39 1.18 -18.98
C PRO A 199 18.49 1.96 -18.27
N ILE A 200 19.62 1.31 -18.02
CA ILE A 200 20.81 1.90 -17.39
C ILE A 200 21.90 2.03 -18.44
N ARG A 201 22.52 3.21 -18.52
CA ARG A 201 23.50 3.57 -19.53
C ARG A 201 24.87 3.82 -18.92
N ASP A 202 25.91 3.68 -19.72
CA ASP A 202 27.28 4.07 -19.35
C ASP A 202 27.51 5.57 -19.56
N SER A 203 28.75 6.02 -19.34
CA SER A 203 29.18 7.40 -19.57
C SER A 203 29.15 7.84 -21.05
N ASN A 204 29.05 6.89 -21.99
CA ASN A 204 28.97 7.13 -23.43
C ASN A 204 27.52 7.00 -23.96
N ASP A 205 26.54 7.00 -23.05
CA ASP A 205 25.11 6.84 -23.34
C ASP A 205 24.73 5.48 -23.97
N GLN A 206 25.62 4.49 -23.89
CA GLN A 206 25.35 3.13 -24.37
C GLN A 206 24.57 2.34 -23.33
N LEU A 207 23.58 1.57 -23.78
CA LEU A 207 22.78 0.70 -22.91
C LEU A 207 23.67 -0.39 -22.30
N LEU A 208 23.81 -0.40 -20.97
CA LEU A 208 24.54 -1.42 -20.23
C LEU A 208 23.64 -2.59 -19.81
N PHE A 209 22.45 -2.29 -19.30
CA PHE A 209 21.46 -3.27 -18.88
C PHE A 209 20.08 -2.64 -18.70
N VAL A 210 19.04 -3.48 -18.65
CA VAL A 210 17.67 -3.07 -18.34
C VAL A 210 17.25 -3.71 -17.03
N VAL A 211 16.79 -2.91 -16.08
CA VAL A 211 16.26 -3.36 -14.79
C VAL A 211 14.74 -3.42 -14.86
N PHE A 212 14.16 -4.58 -14.59
CA PHE A 212 12.71 -4.78 -14.51
C PHE A 212 12.28 -4.93 -13.06
N ILE A 213 11.25 -4.19 -12.66
CA ILE A 213 10.65 -4.21 -11.32
C ILE A 213 9.18 -4.56 -11.46
N PHE A 214 8.70 -5.48 -10.63
CA PHE A 214 7.31 -5.94 -10.63
C PHE A 214 6.68 -5.72 -9.26
N ILE A 215 5.57 -5.00 -9.22
CA ILE A 215 4.82 -4.72 -7.98
C ILE A 215 3.40 -5.24 -8.15
N THR A 216 2.97 -6.13 -7.28
CA THR A 216 1.60 -6.68 -7.33
C THR A 216 0.57 -5.58 -7.07
N SER A 217 -0.29 -5.33 -8.06
CA SER A 217 -1.41 -4.38 -8.00
C SER A 217 -2.69 -5.04 -7.51
N ARG A 218 -2.97 -6.28 -7.95
CA ARG A 218 -4.14 -7.06 -7.57
C ARG A 218 -3.74 -8.53 -7.40
N SER A 219 -4.31 -9.18 -6.40
CA SER A 219 -4.21 -10.63 -6.17
C SER A 219 -5.60 -11.16 -5.83
N TYR A 220 -5.97 -12.25 -6.48
CA TYR A 220 -7.20 -12.98 -6.21
C TYR A 220 -6.88 -14.43 -5.91
N GLN A 221 -7.28 -14.86 -4.72
CA GLN A 221 -7.12 -16.24 -4.27
C GLN A 221 -8.48 -16.89 -4.02
N GLY A 222 -8.48 -18.21 -4.08
CA GLY A 222 -9.63 -19.05 -3.78
C GLY A 222 -10.17 -19.75 -5.02
N ARG A 223 -11.44 -20.12 -4.97
CA ARG A 223 -12.08 -20.91 -6.04
C ARG A 223 -12.05 -20.17 -7.38
N GLU A 224 -11.80 -20.87 -8.48
CA GLU A 224 -11.59 -20.31 -9.82
C GLU A 224 -12.75 -19.40 -10.27
N GLU A 225 -13.99 -19.79 -10.02
CA GLU A 225 -15.19 -19.02 -10.38
C GLU A 225 -15.32 -17.71 -9.58
N ILE A 226 -14.72 -17.67 -8.39
CA ILE A 226 -14.64 -16.45 -7.58
C ILE A 226 -13.54 -15.54 -8.09
N ILE A 227 -12.38 -16.10 -8.46
CA ILE A 227 -11.27 -15.37 -9.08
C ILE A 227 -11.73 -14.71 -10.38
N LYS A 228 -12.29 -15.49 -11.32
CA LYS A 228 -12.83 -15.02 -12.59
C LYS A 228 -13.91 -13.95 -12.40
N GLY A 229 -14.77 -14.15 -11.39
CA GLY A 229 -15.76 -13.18 -10.97
C GLY A 229 -15.22 -11.82 -10.58
N LYS A 230 -14.24 -11.82 -9.67
CA LYS A 230 -13.58 -10.60 -9.20
C LYS A 230 -12.85 -9.91 -10.35
N GLU A 231 -12.08 -10.67 -11.14
CA GLU A 231 -11.42 -10.15 -12.34
C GLU A 231 -12.40 -9.47 -13.30
N TYR A 232 -13.52 -10.13 -13.61
CA TYR A 232 -14.52 -9.57 -14.50
C TYR A 232 -15.06 -8.24 -13.95
N ILE A 233 -15.46 -8.21 -12.68
CA ILE A 233 -15.98 -7.00 -12.04
C ILE A 233 -14.93 -5.88 -12.04
N ASP A 234 -13.68 -6.17 -11.67
CA ASP A 234 -12.63 -5.17 -11.61
C ASP A 234 -12.20 -4.65 -12.99
N ASN A 235 -12.39 -5.43 -14.06
CA ASN A 235 -12.09 -5.01 -15.43
C ASN A 235 -13.27 -4.27 -16.10
N HIS A 236 -14.51 -4.56 -15.70
CA HIS A 236 -15.74 -3.98 -16.29
C HIS A 236 -16.46 -3.05 -15.32
N TRP A 237 -15.77 -2.54 -14.29
CA TRP A 237 -16.39 -1.75 -13.21
C TRP A 237 -17.07 -0.45 -13.69
N LYS A 238 -16.70 0.08 -14.86
CA LYS A 238 -17.33 1.26 -15.46
C LYS A 238 -18.69 0.96 -16.09
N GLU A 239 -18.94 -0.28 -16.48
CA GLU A 239 -20.18 -0.71 -17.10
C GLU A 239 -21.30 -0.86 -16.07
N GLU A 240 -22.54 -0.90 -16.55
CA GLU A 240 -23.69 -1.22 -15.70
C GLU A 240 -23.57 -2.67 -15.18
N PHE A 241 -23.89 -2.87 -13.91
CA PHE A 241 -23.76 -4.17 -13.29
C PHE A 241 -24.82 -5.15 -13.83
N ASP A 242 -24.35 -6.26 -14.40
CA ASP A 242 -25.17 -7.34 -14.92
C ASP A 242 -24.72 -8.68 -14.34
N ILE A 243 -25.53 -9.22 -13.44
CA ILE A 243 -25.24 -10.50 -12.79
C ILE A 243 -25.46 -11.70 -13.69
N ASP A 244 -26.29 -11.60 -14.73
CA ASP A 244 -26.51 -12.70 -15.66
C ASP A 244 -25.30 -12.85 -16.59
N LYS A 245 -24.71 -11.73 -17.04
CA LYS A 245 -23.40 -11.74 -17.73
C LYS A 245 -22.29 -12.30 -16.85
N LEU A 246 -22.21 -11.84 -15.60
CA LEU A 246 -21.20 -12.28 -14.66
C LEU A 246 -21.31 -13.78 -14.35
N ALA A 247 -22.52 -14.30 -14.12
CA ALA A 247 -22.74 -15.72 -13.87
C ALA A 247 -22.46 -16.57 -15.12
N SER A 248 -22.79 -16.07 -16.31
CA SER A 248 -22.47 -16.72 -17.59
C SER A 248 -20.97 -16.81 -17.84
N ASN A 249 -20.18 -15.81 -17.45
CA ASN A 249 -18.71 -15.82 -17.55
C ASN A 249 -18.04 -16.98 -16.79
N VAL A 250 -18.72 -17.50 -15.75
CA VAL A 250 -18.26 -18.63 -14.95
C VAL A 250 -19.13 -19.87 -15.13
N HIS A 251 -19.96 -19.91 -16.17
CA HIS A 251 -20.83 -21.03 -16.52
C HIS A 251 -21.77 -21.49 -15.37
N MET A 252 -22.30 -20.53 -14.60
CA MET A 252 -23.22 -20.80 -13.49
C MET A 252 -24.55 -20.07 -13.65
N SER A 253 -25.59 -20.58 -13.00
CA SER A 253 -26.85 -19.82 -12.88
C SER A 253 -26.68 -18.64 -11.93
N ARG A 254 -27.42 -17.55 -12.19
CA ARG A 254 -27.46 -16.33 -11.37
C ARG A 254 -27.58 -16.61 -9.87
N HIS A 255 -28.58 -17.40 -9.48
CA HIS A 255 -28.86 -17.68 -8.06
C HIS A 255 -27.73 -18.48 -7.40
N HIS A 256 -27.21 -19.50 -8.10
CA HIS A 256 -26.11 -20.30 -7.58
C HIS A 256 -24.85 -19.44 -7.39
N TYR A 257 -24.53 -18.63 -8.39
CA TYR A 257 -23.34 -17.80 -8.37
C TYR A 257 -23.38 -16.73 -7.27
N ILE A 258 -24.50 -16.02 -7.08
CA ILE A 258 -24.65 -15.04 -6.00
C ILE A 258 -24.39 -15.70 -4.64
N ARG A 259 -24.97 -16.88 -4.41
CA ARG A 259 -24.80 -17.62 -3.14
C ARG A 259 -23.36 -18.05 -2.93
N LEU A 260 -22.74 -18.65 -3.96
CA LEU A 260 -21.36 -19.10 -3.93
C LEU A 260 -20.40 -17.93 -3.68
N PHE A 261 -20.56 -16.84 -4.43
CA PHE A 261 -19.74 -15.64 -4.26
C PHE A 261 -19.87 -15.05 -2.86
N LYS A 262 -21.08 -14.97 -2.31
CA LYS A 262 -21.29 -14.51 -0.94
C LYS A 262 -20.66 -15.44 0.09
N GLN A 263 -20.76 -16.75 -0.10
CA GLN A 263 -20.15 -17.73 0.79
C GLN A 263 -18.62 -17.61 0.84
N HIS A 264 -17.98 -17.37 -0.31
CA HIS A 264 -16.52 -17.28 -0.38
C HIS A 264 -15.95 -15.88 -0.08
N THR A 265 -16.70 -14.81 -0.35
CA THR A 265 -16.20 -13.42 -0.22
C THR A 265 -16.83 -12.66 0.96
N GLY A 266 -17.87 -13.20 1.59
CA GLY A 266 -18.66 -12.53 2.62
C GLY A 266 -19.66 -11.49 2.08
N MET A 267 -19.68 -11.21 0.78
CA MET A 267 -20.56 -10.20 0.18
C MET A 267 -21.13 -10.65 -1.17
N THR A 268 -22.23 -10.04 -1.60
CA THR A 268 -22.79 -10.34 -2.94
C THR A 268 -21.90 -9.75 -4.04
N PRO A 269 -21.97 -10.26 -5.28
CA PRO A 269 -21.23 -9.69 -6.40
C PRO A 269 -21.54 -8.20 -6.64
N TYR A 270 -22.80 -7.79 -6.48
CA TYR A 270 -23.17 -6.37 -6.58
C TYR A 270 -22.50 -5.53 -5.49
N ASN A 271 -22.45 -6.02 -4.24
CA ASN A 271 -21.77 -5.29 -3.19
C ASN A 271 -20.26 -5.18 -3.47
N TYR A 272 -19.64 -6.24 -3.99
CA TYR A 272 -18.24 -6.20 -4.42
C TYR A 272 -18.00 -5.16 -5.52
N TYR A 273 -18.84 -5.14 -6.56
CA TYR A 273 -18.80 -4.12 -7.61
C TYR A 273 -18.89 -2.69 -7.06
N GLN A 274 -19.75 -2.46 -6.07
CA GLN A 274 -19.86 -1.16 -5.42
C GLN A 274 -18.60 -0.80 -4.61
N GLU A 275 -17.97 -1.77 -3.94
CA GLU A 275 -16.67 -1.55 -3.25
C GLU A 275 -15.55 -1.21 -4.25
N VAL A 276 -15.52 -1.88 -5.41
CA VAL A 276 -14.58 -1.55 -6.50
C VAL A 276 -14.79 -0.10 -6.96
N LYS A 277 -16.04 0.33 -7.19
CA LYS A 277 -16.35 1.72 -7.54
C LYS A 277 -15.89 2.72 -6.46
N ILE A 278 -16.14 2.42 -5.18
CA ILE A 278 -15.69 3.28 -4.07
C ILE A 278 -14.17 3.37 -4.05
N ARG A 279 -13.45 2.26 -4.25
CA ARG A 279 -11.99 2.25 -4.32
C ARG A 279 -11.48 3.12 -5.47
N LYS A 280 -12.08 3.01 -6.67
CA LYS A 280 -11.72 3.84 -7.83
C LYS A 280 -12.03 5.32 -7.62
N LEU A 281 -13.13 5.65 -6.96
CA LEU A 281 -13.42 7.02 -6.53
C LEU A 281 -12.35 7.54 -5.59
N LYS A 282 -11.92 6.77 -4.59
CA LYS A 282 -10.84 7.18 -3.66
C LYS A 282 -9.54 7.48 -4.40
N GLU A 283 -9.15 6.59 -5.33
CA GLU A 283 -7.96 6.78 -6.18
C GLU A 283 -8.05 8.09 -6.97
N ARG A 284 -9.20 8.38 -7.59
CA ARG A 284 -9.42 9.57 -8.42
C ARG A 284 -9.64 10.86 -7.64
N LEU A 285 -10.16 10.78 -6.41
CA LEU A 285 -10.34 11.94 -5.54
C LEU A 285 -9.02 12.61 -5.16
N CYS A 286 -7.90 11.90 -5.26
CA CYS A 286 -6.55 12.45 -5.05
C CYS A 286 -6.10 13.37 -6.20
N ASP A 287 -6.75 13.35 -7.36
CA ASP A 287 -6.46 14.28 -8.44
C ASP A 287 -7.09 15.64 -8.14
N ILE A 288 -6.24 16.64 -7.91
CA ILE A 288 -6.65 18.01 -7.60
C ILE A 288 -7.14 18.79 -8.82
N ASN A 289 -6.83 18.30 -10.03
CA ASN A 289 -7.23 18.98 -11.27
C ASN A 289 -8.69 18.70 -11.65
N LEU A 290 -9.31 17.68 -11.05
CA LEU A 290 -10.70 17.30 -11.31
C LEU A 290 -11.60 17.82 -10.18
N SER A 291 -12.76 18.38 -10.51
CA SER A 291 -13.82 18.64 -9.52
C SER A 291 -14.38 17.32 -8.95
N ILE A 292 -15.04 17.39 -7.79
CA ILE A 292 -15.68 16.20 -7.19
C ILE A 292 -16.74 15.62 -8.14
N ALA A 293 -17.51 16.47 -8.82
CA ALA A 293 -18.51 16.03 -9.78
C ALA A 293 -17.89 15.29 -10.97
N GLN A 294 -16.80 15.83 -11.55
CA GLN A 294 -16.07 15.19 -12.64
C GLN A 294 -15.49 13.83 -12.24
N VAL A 295 -14.96 13.69 -11.02
CA VAL A 295 -14.48 12.39 -10.52
C VAL A 295 -15.59 11.34 -10.48
N PHE A 296 -16.79 11.73 -10.08
CA PHE A 296 -17.95 10.84 -10.06
C PHE A 296 -18.40 10.49 -11.48
N GLU A 297 -18.45 11.46 -12.38
CA GLU A 297 -18.78 11.27 -13.79
C GLU A 297 -17.80 10.30 -14.48
N GLU A 298 -16.48 10.48 -14.30
CA GLU A 298 -15.44 9.58 -14.84
C GLU A 298 -15.54 8.14 -14.32
N CYS A 299 -16.12 7.97 -13.13
CA CYS A 299 -16.39 6.69 -12.51
C CYS A 299 -17.76 6.10 -12.90
N GLY A 300 -18.50 6.76 -13.79
CA GLY A 300 -19.82 6.33 -14.27
C GLY A 300 -20.87 6.31 -13.16
N VAL A 301 -20.83 7.29 -12.26
CA VAL A 301 -21.69 7.36 -11.07
C VAL A 301 -22.16 8.78 -10.83
N ASP A 302 -23.41 8.93 -10.41
CA ASP A 302 -23.95 10.24 -10.04
C ASP A 302 -23.48 10.62 -8.62
N TYR A 303 -22.93 11.83 -8.48
CA TYR A 303 -22.53 12.42 -7.20
C TYR A 303 -23.71 12.60 -6.24
N ASN A 304 -24.91 12.88 -6.75
CA ASN A 304 -26.12 12.95 -5.91
C ASN A 304 -26.77 11.57 -5.72
N GLY A 305 -26.17 10.53 -6.30
CA GLY A 305 -26.69 9.18 -6.29
C GLY A 305 -26.44 8.43 -4.99
N LYS A 306 -26.98 7.20 -4.94
CA LYS A 306 -26.83 6.26 -3.82
C LYS A 306 -25.36 5.98 -3.46
N LEU A 307 -24.44 6.09 -4.42
CA LEU A 307 -23.03 5.77 -4.20
C LEU A 307 -22.31 6.83 -3.34
N ALA A 308 -22.63 8.12 -3.47
CA ALA A 308 -22.01 9.14 -2.60
C ALA A 308 -22.44 8.98 -1.13
N LYS A 309 -23.71 8.61 -0.90
CA LYS A 309 -24.18 8.22 0.44
C LYS A 309 -23.42 6.99 0.93
N LYS A 310 -23.32 5.94 0.11
CA LYS A 310 -22.59 4.72 0.47
C LYS A 310 -21.10 4.98 0.73
N PHE A 311 -20.48 5.90 -0.02
CA PHE A 311 -19.10 6.35 0.23
C PHE A 311 -18.99 6.97 1.63
N LYS A 312 -19.88 7.90 1.98
CA LYS A 312 -19.89 8.52 3.32
C LYS A 312 -20.11 7.48 4.42
N ASP A 313 -21.06 6.58 4.23
CA ASP A 313 -21.39 5.53 5.20
C ASP A 313 -20.21 4.56 5.41
N ARG A 314 -19.43 4.28 4.36
CA ARG A 314 -18.26 3.39 4.40
C ARG A 314 -17.00 4.06 4.94
N ILE A 315 -16.71 5.28 4.50
CA ILE A 315 -15.44 5.97 4.77
C ILE A 315 -15.56 6.90 6.00
N GLY A 316 -16.77 7.21 6.44
CA GLY A 316 -17.05 8.10 7.57
C GLY A 316 -16.99 9.59 7.21
N MET A 317 -16.68 9.93 5.96
CA MET A 317 -16.55 11.30 5.47
C MET A 317 -17.06 11.43 4.04
N THR A 318 -17.51 12.63 3.68
CA THR A 318 -17.93 12.93 2.30
C THR A 318 -16.74 12.90 1.34
N PRO A 319 -16.96 12.71 0.02
CA PRO A 319 -15.88 12.76 -0.98
C PRO A 319 -15.03 14.04 -0.91
N SER A 320 -15.67 15.20 -0.71
CA SER A 320 -14.97 16.48 -0.56
C SER A 320 -14.08 16.53 0.69
N GLN A 321 -14.59 16.03 1.83
CA GLN A 321 -13.80 15.92 3.06
C GLN A 321 -12.63 14.94 2.88
N TYR A 322 -12.85 13.81 2.23
CA TYR A 322 -11.81 12.84 1.92
C TYR A 322 -10.67 13.46 1.11
N ARG A 323 -11.01 14.16 0.02
CA ARG A 323 -10.02 14.89 -0.78
C ARG A 323 -9.22 15.89 0.06
N ALA A 324 -9.88 16.69 0.89
CA ALA A 324 -9.19 17.68 1.73
C ALA A 324 -8.11 17.04 2.63
N THR A 325 -8.36 15.83 3.15
CA THR A 325 -7.36 15.11 3.96
C THR A 325 -6.15 14.59 3.18
N MET A 326 -6.28 14.42 1.85
CA MET A 326 -5.21 13.94 0.98
C MET A 326 -4.33 15.07 0.43
N VAL A 327 -4.88 16.28 0.30
CA VAL A 327 -4.16 17.45 -0.23
C VAL A 327 -3.39 18.21 0.87
N GLN A 328 -3.76 18.03 2.14
CA GLN A 328 -3.10 18.68 3.29
C GLN A 328 -1.93 17.88 3.90
N LYS A 329 -1.47 16.82 3.23
CA LYS A 329 -0.25 16.07 3.58
C LYS A 329 0.76 16.24 2.46
#